data_AF-A0A7K2D833-F1
#
_entry.id   AF-A0A7K2D833-F1
#
_cell.length_a   1.000
_cell.length_b   1.000
_cell.length_c   1.000
_cell.angle_alpha   90.00
_cell.angle_beta   90.00
_cell.angle_gamma   90.00
#
_symmetry.space_group_name_H-M   'P 1'
#
loop_
_entity.id
_entity.type
_entity.pdbx_description
1 polymer ?
#
loop_
_entity_poly.entity_id
_entity_poly.type
_entity_poly.pdbx_seq_one_letter_code
_entity_poly.pdbx_strand_id
1 'polypeptide(L)'
;MQQGLDEDLYHHVSEYTEIGAFSEAEKLAAETAERFCWDHEAMMSDEDYWARMKEHFTDQQILELLTLIGYCVAMGRTMAILDIANDCAISQTPDPTEDPSHYIHG
;
A
#
# COMPACT_ATOMS: atom_id res chain seq x y z
N MET A 1 16.13 8.60 -14.55
CA MET A 1 16.95 7.89 -13.55
C MET A 1 16.22 6.61 -13.22
N GLN A 2 16.68 5.47 -13.72
CA GLN A 2 16.10 4.16 -13.43
C GLN A 2 16.66 3.72 -12.08
N GLN A 3 15.85 3.88 -11.04
CA GLN A 3 16.20 3.55 -9.66
C GLN A 3 15.94 2.06 -9.45
N GLY A 4 16.96 1.23 -9.68
CA GLY A 4 17.27 0.00 -8.93
C GLY A 4 16.29 -1.19 -8.86
N LEU A 5 15.01 -1.05 -9.18
CA LEU A 5 14.06 -2.16 -9.22
C LEU A 5 13.94 -2.68 -10.65
N ASP A 6 14.30 -3.95 -10.83
CA ASP A 6 13.91 -4.72 -12.01
C ASP A 6 12.38 -4.85 -12.07
N GLU A 7 11.80 -4.88 -13.25
CA GLU A 7 10.35 -4.95 -13.45
C GLU A 7 9.80 -6.25 -12.85
N ASP A 8 10.53 -7.36 -13.01
CA ASP A 8 10.23 -8.64 -12.40
C ASP A 8 10.24 -8.55 -10.85
N LEU A 9 11.20 -7.83 -10.26
CA LEU A 9 11.28 -7.65 -8.80
C LEU A 9 10.07 -6.89 -8.25
N TYR A 10 9.56 -5.90 -9.00
CA TYR A 10 8.37 -5.16 -8.62
C TYR A 10 7.12 -6.05 -8.57
N HIS A 11 6.97 -6.95 -9.55
CA HIS A 11 5.85 -7.89 -9.59
C HIS A 11 5.83 -8.89 -8.43
N HIS A 12 7.00 -9.17 -7.84
CA HIS A 12 7.14 -10.09 -6.72
C HIS A 12 7.27 -9.40 -5.35
N VAL A 13 6.98 -8.09 -5.26
CA VAL A 13 7.10 -7.34 -3.99
C VAL A 13 6.21 -7.90 -2.87
N SER A 14 5.07 -8.52 -3.20
CA SER A 14 4.22 -9.21 -2.21
C SER A 14 4.82 -10.51 -1.69
N GLU A 15 5.81 -11.08 -2.39
CA GLU A 15 6.48 -12.33 -2.04
C GLU A 15 7.83 -12.05 -1.36
N TYR A 16 7.97 -10.90 -0.69
CA TYR A 16 9.25 -10.40 -0.17
C TYR A 16 9.93 -11.34 0.83
N THR A 17 9.16 -12.20 1.48
CA THR A 17 9.64 -13.25 2.40
C THR A 17 10.17 -14.49 1.68
N GLU A 18 9.72 -14.76 0.45
CA GLU A 18 9.93 -16.03 -0.26
C GLU A 18 11.05 -15.96 -1.30
N ILE A 19 11.13 -14.86 -2.05
CA ILE A 19 11.95 -14.79 -3.27
C ILE A 19 13.45 -14.56 -3.02
N GLY A 20 13.86 -14.34 -1.77
CA GLY A 20 15.26 -14.15 -1.37
C GLY A 20 15.99 -12.95 -2.01
N ALA A 21 15.28 -12.15 -2.83
CA ALA A 21 15.84 -11.04 -3.59
C ALA A 21 15.93 -9.72 -2.80
N PHE A 22 15.23 -9.64 -1.66
CA PHE A 22 15.24 -8.47 -0.78
C PHE A 22 16.24 -8.62 0.36
N SER A 23 16.92 -7.53 0.68
CA SER A 23 17.70 -7.39 1.90
C SER A 23 16.80 -7.46 3.15
N GLU A 24 17.39 -7.74 4.31
CA GLU A 24 16.64 -7.78 5.57
C GLU A 24 15.99 -6.43 5.92
N ALA A 25 16.63 -5.31 5.56
CA ALA A 25 16.06 -3.98 5.72
C ALA A 25 14.81 -3.77 4.83
N GLU A 26 14.85 -4.23 3.57
CA GLU A 26 13.71 -4.14 2.65
C GLU A 26 12.55 -5.04 3.10
N LYS A 27 12.85 -6.24 3.60
CA LYS A 27 11.84 -7.13 4.18
C LYS A 27 11.19 -6.51 5.41
N LEU A 28 11.98 -5.91 6.30
CA LEU A 28 11.46 -5.20 7.47
C LEU A 28 10.59 -4.00 7.06
N ALA A 29 10.96 -3.26 6.01
CA ALA A 29 10.14 -2.17 5.50
C ALA A 29 8.80 -2.66 4.92
N ALA A 30 8.80 -3.78 4.19
CA ALA A 30 7.58 -4.41 3.70
C ALA A 30 6.70 -4.95 4.85
N GLU A 31 7.29 -5.65 5.83
CA GLU A 31 6.63 -6.10 7.07
C GLU A 31 6.02 -4.91 7.82
N THR A 32 6.75 -3.79 7.92
CA THR A 32 6.26 -2.54 8.53
C THR A 32 5.00 -2.04 7.81
N ALA A 33 5.01 -2.02 6.48
CA ALA A 33 3.88 -1.51 5.69
C ALA A 33 2.63 -2.38 5.86
N GLU A 34 2.79 -3.70 5.89
CA GLU A 34 1.68 -4.64 6.10
C GLU A 34 1.10 -4.51 7.51
N ARG A 35 1.95 -4.57 8.55
CA ARG A 35 1.50 -4.46 9.95
C ARG A 35 0.91 -3.08 10.23
N PHE A 36 1.44 -2.01 9.65
CA PHE A 36 0.84 -0.66 9.76
C PHE A 36 -0.60 -0.61 9.24
N CYS A 37 -0.90 -1.32 8.14
CA CYS A 37 -2.23 -1.32 7.55
C CYS A 37 -3.23 -2.20 8.31
N TRP A 38 -2.79 -3.34 8.83
CA TRP A 38 -3.69 -4.39 9.32
C TRP A 38 -3.60 -4.69 10.83
N ASP A 39 -2.50 -4.34 11.50
CA ASP A 39 -2.21 -4.78 12.87
C ASP A 39 -1.33 -3.78 13.66
N HIS A 40 -1.57 -2.47 13.47
CA HIS A 40 -0.74 -1.40 14.04
C HIS A 40 -0.78 -1.35 15.57
N GLU A 41 -1.86 -1.82 16.21
CA GLU A 41 -1.96 -1.86 17.67
C GLU A 41 -0.99 -2.88 18.26
N ALA A 42 -0.86 -4.07 17.65
CA ALA A 42 0.06 -5.10 18.13
C ALA A 42 1.53 -4.69 18.00
N MET A 43 1.86 -3.88 16.99
CA MET A 43 3.22 -3.34 16.84
C MET A 43 3.65 -2.47 18.02
N MET A 44 2.72 -1.79 18.70
CA MET A 44 3.07 -0.85 19.78
C MET A 44 3.83 -1.52 20.93
N SER A 45 3.55 -2.80 21.22
CA SER A 45 4.18 -3.56 22.31
C SER A 45 5.10 -4.70 21.84
N ASP A 46 5.43 -4.77 20.55
CA ASP A 46 6.29 -5.82 19.97
C ASP A 46 7.78 -5.44 20.11
N GLU A 47 8.37 -5.73 21.27
CA GLU A 47 9.76 -5.39 21.58
C GLU A 47 10.77 -6.07 20.64
N ASP A 48 10.52 -7.34 20.27
CA ASP A 48 11.40 -8.12 19.39
C ASP A 48 11.44 -7.53 17.98
N TYR A 49 10.29 -7.08 17.47
CA TYR A 49 10.22 -6.36 16.20
C TYR A 49 10.99 -5.05 16.24
N TRP A 50 10.82 -4.24 17.29
CA TRP A 50 11.53 -2.96 17.39
C TRP A 50 13.04 -3.14 17.58
N ALA A 51 13.48 -4.24 18.21
CA ALA A 51 14.89 -4.60 18.28
C ALA A 51 15.46 -4.86 16.87
N ARG A 52 14.78 -5.69 16.05
CA ARG A 52 15.17 -5.94 14.65
C ARG A 52 15.18 -4.65 13.81
N MET A 53 14.19 -3.78 13.99
CA MET A 53 14.15 -2.48 13.30
C MET A 53 15.38 -1.63 13.60
N LYS A 54 15.81 -1.57 14.86
CA LYS A 54 16.96 -0.77 15.30
C LYS A 54 18.32 -1.33 14.88
N GLU A 55 18.39 -2.60 14.47
CA GLU A 55 19.60 -3.18 13.88
C GLU A 55 19.88 -2.64 12.47
N HIS A 56 18.81 -2.25 11.74
CA HIS A 56 18.90 -1.83 10.34
C HIS A 56 18.59 -0.35 10.10
N PHE A 57 17.83 0.29 11.00
CA PHE A 57 17.37 1.66 10.86
C PHE A 57 17.67 2.49 12.10
N THR A 58 18.09 3.74 11.89
CA THR A 58 18.13 4.76 12.95
C THR A 58 16.73 5.20 13.36
N ASP A 59 16.56 5.74 14.56
CA ASP A 59 15.26 6.26 15.02
C ASP A 59 14.66 7.29 14.04
N GLN A 60 15.51 8.11 13.39
CA GLN A 60 15.06 9.05 12.35
C GLN A 60 14.52 8.31 11.12
N GLN A 61 15.24 7.30 10.63
CA GLN A 61 14.79 6.51 9.47
C GLN A 61 13.51 5.73 9.78
N ILE A 62 13.33 5.25 11.01
CA ILE A 62 12.09 4.58 11.44
C ILE A 62 10.92 5.57 11.38
N LEU A 63 11.10 6.79 11.90
CA LEU A 63 10.08 7.85 11.82
C LEU A 63 9.74 8.19 10.37
N GLU A 64 10.75 8.37 9.52
CA GLU A 64 10.59 8.67 8.10
C GLU A 64 9.84 7.55 7.36
N LEU A 65 10.19 6.29 7.63
CA LEU A 65 9.53 5.11 7.05
C LEU A 65 8.05 5.06 7.43
N LEU A 66 7.72 5.15 8.71
CA LEU A 66 6.33 5.12 9.18
C LEU A 66 5.51 6.30 8.63
N THR A 67 6.14 7.49 8.55
CA THR A 67 5.49 8.68 8.00
C THR A 67 5.20 8.51 6.51
N LEU A 68 6.15 7.96 5.75
CA LEU A 68 5.97 7.68 4.33
C LEU A 68 4.86 6.65 4.09
N ILE A 69 4.84 5.56 4.86
CA ILE A 69 3.78 4.54 4.80
C ILE A 69 2.41 5.18 5.09
N GLY A 70 2.32 5.97 6.17
CA GLY A 70 1.09 6.68 6.53
C GLY A 70 0.61 7.63 5.43
N TYR A 71 1.53 8.37 4.81
CA TYR A 71 1.23 9.22 3.66
C TYR A 71 0.67 8.42 2.48
N CYS A 72 1.31 7.31 2.11
CA CYS A 72 0.85 6.47 0.99
C CYS A 72 -0.58 5.94 1.23
N VAL A 73 -0.88 5.46 2.44
CA VAL A 73 -2.22 4.98 2.80
C VAL A 73 -3.26 6.11 2.76
N ALA A 74 -2.93 7.28 3.34
CA ALA A 74 -3.81 8.43 3.33
C ALA A 74 -4.08 8.95 1.91
N MET A 75 -3.05 8.98 1.05
CA MET A 75 -3.18 9.37 -0.35
C MET A 75 -4.05 8.39 -1.13
N GLY A 76 -3.82 7.08 -1.00
CA GLY A 76 -4.64 6.06 -1.66
C GLY A 76 -6.12 6.20 -1.29
N ARG A 77 -6.43 6.42 -0.01
CA ARG A 77 -7.80 6.67 0.47
C ARG A 77 -8.36 7.98 -0.08
N THR A 78 -7.56 9.05 -0.12
CA THR A 78 -7.99 10.35 -0.67
C THR A 78 -8.32 10.24 -2.16
N MET A 79 -7.48 9.56 -2.95
CA MET A 79 -7.73 9.35 -4.37
C MET A 79 -8.98 8.49 -4.61
N ALA A 80 -9.22 7.48 -3.76
CA ALA A 80 -10.44 6.68 -3.82
C ALA A 80 -11.70 7.48 -3.46
N ILE A 81 -11.65 8.33 -2.43
CA ILE A 81 -12.75 9.21 -2.02
C ILE A 81 -13.13 10.19 -3.15
N LEU A 82 -12.13 10.72 -3.84
CA LEU A 82 -12.33 11.67 -4.93
C LEU A 82 -12.64 11.00 -6.27
N ASP A 83 -12.69 9.67 -6.32
CA ASP A 83 -12.84 8.87 -7.55
C ASP A 83 -11.80 9.23 -8.64
N ILE A 84 -10.61 9.65 -8.23
CA ILE A 84 -9.51 10.03 -9.14
C ILE A 84 -8.71 8.80 -9.59
N ALA A 85 -8.68 7.75 -8.78
CA ALA A 85 -7.92 6.52 -9.07
C ALA A 85 -8.53 5.66 -10.20
N ASN A 86 -9.65 6.08 -10.80
CA ASN A 86 -10.40 5.30 -11.76
C ASN A 86 -10.09 5.75 -13.20
N ASP A 87 -8.89 5.41 -13.72
CA ASP A 87 -8.55 5.64 -15.14
C ASP A 87 -9.22 4.62 -16.09
N CYS A 88 -10.00 3.68 -15.55
CA CYS A 88 -11.01 2.96 -16.32
C CYS A 88 -12.38 3.55 -16.01
N ALA A 89 -12.92 4.33 -16.94
CA ALA A 89 -14.36 4.46 -17.04
C ALA A 89 -14.94 3.07 -17.31
N ILE A 90 -15.30 2.33 -16.24
CA ILE A 90 -16.44 1.43 -16.33
C ILE A 90 -17.57 2.32 -16.81
N SER A 91 -17.94 2.16 -18.07
CA SER A 91 -19.03 2.90 -18.70
C SER A 91 -20.29 2.65 -17.88
N GLN A 92 -20.56 3.51 -16.91
CA GLN A 92 -21.87 3.68 -16.31
C GLN A 92 -22.74 4.60 -17.17
N THR A 93 -22.46 4.68 -18.47
CA THR A 93 -23.49 5.08 -19.41
C THR A 93 -24.40 3.86 -19.55
N PRO A 94 -25.69 3.94 -19.16
CA PRO A 94 -26.65 2.96 -19.61
C PRO A 94 -26.56 2.87 -21.13
N ASP A 95 -26.75 1.66 -21.66
CA ASP A 95 -26.89 1.47 -23.09
C ASP A 95 -27.90 2.52 -23.61
N PRO A 96 -27.55 3.37 -24.60
CA PRO A 96 -28.49 4.37 -25.13
C PRO A 96 -29.76 3.76 -25.74
N THR A 97 -29.86 2.42 -25.81
CA THR A 97 -31.07 1.68 -26.18
C THR A 97 -31.94 1.26 -24.98
N GLU A 98 -31.46 1.38 -23.73
CA GLU A 98 -32.26 1.11 -22.53
C GLU A 98 -33.13 2.32 -22.17
N ASP A 99 -34.43 2.07 -22.08
CA ASP A 99 -35.47 3.06 -21.81
C ASP A 99 -35.30 3.70 -20.41
N PRO A 100 -35.18 5.04 -20.30
CA PRO A 100 -35.02 5.74 -19.03
C PRO A 100 -36.21 5.62 -18.06
N SER A 101 -37.32 5.00 -18.48
CA SER A 101 -38.48 4.74 -17.62
C SER A 101 -38.21 3.78 -16.44
N HIS A 102 -37.12 3.00 -16.48
CA HIS A 102 -36.81 1.99 -15.46
C HIS A 102 -36.37 2.55 -14.10
N TYR A 103 -36.02 3.84 -14.01
CA TYR A 103 -35.53 4.47 -12.77
C TYR A 103 -36.58 5.32 -12.04
N ILE A 104 -37.83 5.38 -12.52
CA ILE A 104 -38.92 6.10 -11.85
C ILE A 104 -39.83 5.10 -11.15
N HIS A 105 -39.39 4.53 -10.02
CA HIS A 105 -40.31 3.96 -9.05
C HIS A 105 -39.76 4.06 -7.61
N GLY A 106 -40.44 4.88 -6.79
CA GLY A 106 -40.52 4.74 -5.33
C GLY A 106 -39.56 5.61 -4.52
#